data_AF-A0A0R1Y6X3-F1
#
_entry.id   AF-A0A0R1Y6X3-F1
#
_cell.length_a   1.000
_cell.length_b   1.000
_cell.length_c   1.000
_cell.angle_alpha   90.00
_cell.angle_beta   90.00
_cell.angle_gamma   90.00
#
_symmetry.space_group_name_H-M   'P 1'
#
loop_
_entity.id
_entity.type
_entity.pdbx_description
1 polymer ?
#
loop_
_entity_poly.entity_id
_entity_poly.type
_entity_poly.pdbx_seq_one_letter_code
_entity_poly.pdbx_strand_id
1 'polypeptide(L)' 'MAIKQIGIVENKKNYEVINELVEKYINDMPDTKKKLVMEFVRQVQRNMPEE' A
#
# COMPACT_ATOMS: atom_id res chain seq x y z
N MET A 1 16.99 3.94 8.47
CA MET A 1 15.76 3.25 8.02
C MET A 1 15.42 3.78 6.64
N ALA A 2 15.29 2.89 5.64
CA ALA A 2 15.09 3.26 4.24
C ALA A 2 13.83 4.14 4.04
N ILE A 3 12.70 3.80 4.66
CA ILE A 3 11.45 4.58 4.59
C ILE A 3 11.65 6.02 5.05
N LYS A 4 12.32 6.22 6.20
CA LYS A 4 12.59 7.56 6.74
C LYS A 4 13.50 8.37 5.82
N GLN A 5 14.47 7.73 5.17
CA GLN A 5 15.35 8.39 4.21
C GLN A 5 14.61 8.81 2.95
N ILE A 6 13.75 7.94 2.41
CA ILE A 6 12.90 8.26 1.26
C ILE A 6 11.94 9.41 1.60
N GLY A 7 11.30 9.36 2.77
CA GLY A 7 10.41 10.45 3.22
C GLY A 7 11.12 11.80 3.34
N ILE A 8 12.37 11.82 3.81
CA ILE A 8 13.19 13.05 3.86
C ILE A 8 13.54 13.55 2.45
N VAL A 9 13.99 12.64 1.56
CA VAL A 9 14.43 13.00 0.20
C VAL A 9 13.26 13.48 -0.66
N GLU A 10 12.10 12.82 -0.56
CA GLU A 10 10.91 13.12 -1.37
C GLU A 10 9.96 14.11 -0.69
N ASN A 11 10.29 14.61 0.49
CA ASN A 11 9.44 15.48 1.31
C ASN A 11 8.04 14.91 1.54
N LYS A 12 7.99 13.61 1.89
CA LYS A 12 6.76 12.85 2.14
C LYS A 12 6.72 12.35 3.58
N LYS A 13 5.52 12.24 4.15
CA LYS A 13 5.34 11.56 5.42
C LYS A 13 5.54 10.06 5.24
N ASN A 14 5.98 9.39 6.31
CA ASN A 14 6.31 7.96 6.25
C ASN A 14 5.13 7.08 5.76
N TYR A 15 3.89 7.42 6.11
CA TYR A 15 2.73 6.64 5.67
C TYR A 15 2.47 6.76 4.16
N GLU A 16 2.81 7.90 3.54
CA GLU A 16 2.66 8.11 2.10
C GLU A 16 3.68 7.25 1.35
N VAL A 17 4.93 7.26 1.83
CA VAL A 17 6.00 6.39 1.30
C VAL A 17 5.62 4.91 1.41
N ILE A 18 5.04 4.50 2.54
CA ILE A 18 4.59 3.11 2.74
C ILE A 18 3.46 2.77 1.76
N ASN A 19 2.47 3.65 1.61
CA ASN A 19 1.36 3.42 0.69
C ASN A 19 1.85 3.25 -0.75
N GLU A 20 2.71 4.14 -1.23
CA GLU A 20 3.27 4.06 -2.59
C GLU A 20 4.08 2.76 -2.82
N LEU A 21 4.90 2.36 -1.85
CA LEU A 21 5.67 1.12 -1.94
C LEU A 21 4.78 -0.11 -1.98
N VAL A 22 3.73 -0.14 -1.14
CA VAL A 22 2.77 -1.23 -1.09
C VAL A 22 1.96 -1.29 -2.39
N GLU A 23 1.47 -0.16 -2.89
CA GLU A 23 0.74 -0.10 -4.17
C GLU A 23 1.60 -0.57 -5.34
N LYS A 24 2.85 -0.12 -5.42
CA LYS A 24 3.79 -0.57 -6.44
C LYS A 24 4.04 -2.07 -6.35
N TYR A 25 4.28 -2.59 -5.16
CA TYR A 25 4.49 -4.02 -4.94
C TYR A 25 3.28 -4.87 -5.35
N ILE A 26 2.06 -4.40 -5.04
CA ILE A 26 0.82 -5.06 -5.47
C ILE A 26 0.65 -4.98 -6.99
N ASN A 27 1.04 -3.87 -7.61
CA ASN A 27 0.94 -3.69 -9.05
C ASN A 27 1.91 -4.58 -9.84
N ASP A 28 3.12 -4.78 -9.33
CA ASP A 28 4.15 -5.62 -9.93
C ASP A 28 3.96 -7.12 -9.61
N MET A 29 2.94 -7.48 -8.83
CA MET A 29 2.65 -8.85 -8.42
C MET A 29 1.98 -9.65 -9.55
N PRO A 30 2.29 -10.96 -9.72
CA PRO A 30 1.57 -11.82 -10.66
C PRO A 30 0.06 -11.88 -10.36
N ASP A 31 -0.77 -11.89 -11.41
CA ASP A 31 -2.24 -11.82 -11.31
C ASP A 31 -2.84 -12.82 -10.32
N THR A 32 -2.30 -14.04 -10.27
CA THR A 32 -2.76 -15.10 -9.36
C THR A 32 -2.65 -14.71 -7.89
N LYS A 33 -1.57 -14.01 -7.51
CA LYS A 33 -1.34 -13.53 -6.15
C LYS A 33 -2.03 -12.19 -5.90
N LYS A 34 -2.09 -11.33 -6.92
CA LYS A 34 -2.78 -10.04 -6.87
C LYS A 34 -4.26 -10.19 -6.55
N LYS A 35 -4.93 -11.20 -7.12
CA LYS A 35 -6.34 -11.51 -6.84
C LYS A 35 -6.60 -11.77 -5.35
N LEU A 36 -5.73 -12.55 -4.70
CA LEU A 36 -5.83 -12.85 -3.27
C LEU A 36 -5.72 -11.56 -2.43
N VAL A 37 -4.71 -10.74 -2.70
CA VAL A 37 -4.50 -9.46 -1.98
C VAL A 37 -5.70 -8.53 -2.17
N MET A 38 -6.23 -8.42 -3.38
CA MET A 38 -7.40 -7.58 -3.67
C MET A 38 -8.67 -8.04 -2.96
N GLU A 39 -8.85 -9.35 -2.76
CA GLU A 39 -9.98 -9.86 -1.96
C GLU A 39 -9.89 -9.42 -0.50
N PHE A 40 -8.70 -9.47 0.11
CA PHE A 40 -8.48 -8.96 1.47
C PHE A 40 -8.70 -7.45 1.57
N VAL A 41 -8.19 -6.67 0.60
CA VAL A 41 -8.41 -5.21 0.57
C VAL A 41 -9.89 -4.88 0.52
N ARG A 42 -10.67 -5.58 -0.33
CA ARG A 42 -12.13 -5.39 -0.42
C ARG A 42 -12.85 -5.75 0.88
N GLN A 43 -12.40 -6.79 1.60
CA GLN A 43 -12.97 -7.14 2.90
C GLN A 43 -12.73 -6.05 3.95
N VAL A 44 -11.51 -5.51 4.00
CA VAL A 44 -11.18 -4.40 4.91
C VAL A 44 -12.01 -3.16 4.58
N GLN A 45 -12.14 -2.80 3.30
CA GLN A 45 -12.97 -1.66 2.87
C GLN A 45 -14.45 -1.82 3.24
N ARG A 46 -15.01 -3.03 3.11
CA ARG A 46 -16.39 -3.31 3.52
C ARG A 46 -16.62 -3.20 5.02
N ASN A 47 -15.58 -3.43 5.81
CA ASN A 47 -15.64 -3.40 7.27
C ASN A 47 -15.19 -2.05 7.85
N MET A 48 -14.74 -1.11 7.02
CA MET A 48 -14.51 0.27 7.43
C MET A 48 -15.85 1.01 7.43
N PRO A 49 -16.29 1.55 8.58
CA PRO A 49 -17.44 2.46 8.60
C PRO A 49 -17.12 3.67 7.71
N GLU A 50 -18.09 4.08 6.88
CA GLU A 50 -18.02 5.38 6.21
C GLU A 50 -18.02 6.46 7.30
N GLU A 51 -16.90 7.21 7.41
CA GLU A 51 -16.82 8.45 8.21
C GLU A 51 -17.54 9.60 7.49
#